data_AF-A0A1G8M044-F1
#
_entry.id   AF-A0A1G8M044-F1
#
_cell.length_a   1.000
_cell.length_b   1.000
_cell.length_c   1.000
_cell.angle_alpha   90.00
_cell.angle_beta   90.00
_cell.angle_gamma   90.00
#
_symmetry.space_group_name_H-M   'P 1'
#
loop_
_entity.id
_entity.type
_entity.pdbx_description
1 polymer ?
#
loop_
_entity_poly.entity_id
_entity_poly.type
_entity_poly.pdbx_seq_one_letter_code
_entity_poly.pdbx_strand_id
1 'polypeptide(L)' 'MTVVLTFEDEGEGKTRYIARVAHWSVTDREEHEKMGFHEGWGQCADQLEEVARRL' A
#
# COMPACT_ATOMS: atom_id res chain seq x y z
N MET A 1 11.16 -8.81 4.74
CA MET A 1 9.90 -8.03 4.76
C MET A 1 8.84 -8.82 4.02
N THR A 2 7.61 -8.79 4.50
CA THR A 2 6.45 -9.40 3.84
C THR A 2 5.33 -8.37 3.77
N VAL A 3 4.65 -8.29 2.63
CA VAL A 3 3.51 -7.39 2.44
C VAL A 3 2.24 -8.23 2.31
N VAL A 4 1.20 -7.85 3.05
CA VAL A 4 -0.16 -8.37 2.89
C VAL A 4 -1.03 -7.24 2.35
N LEU A 5 -1.64 -7.47 1.18
CA LEU A 5 -2.61 -6.58 0.58
C LEU A 5 -4.00 -7.15 0.78
N THR A 6 -4.92 -6.33 1.30
CA THR A 6 -6.33 -6.67 1.41
C THR A 6 -7.16 -5.68 0.61
N PHE A 7 -8.16 -6.21 -0.07
CA PHE A 7 -9.13 -5.45 -0.84
C PHE A 7 -10.52 -5.86 -0.36
N GLU A 8 -11.29 -4.89 0.13
CA GLU A 8 -12.64 -5.09 0.63
C GLU A 8 -13.62 -4.21 -0.15
N ASP A 9 -14.80 -4.73 -0.45
CA ASP A 9 -15.88 -3.95 -1.04
C ASP A 9 -16.46 -2.99 0.01
N GLU A 10 -16.45 -1.70 -0.30
CA GLU A 10 -17.01 -0.64 0.56
C GLU A 10 -18.38 -0.16 0.08
N GLY A 11 -18.94 -0.81 -0.95
CA GLY A 11 -20.14 -0.37 -1.63
C GLY A 11 -19.88 0.80 -2.59
N GLU A 12 -20.92 1.19 -3.34
CA GLU A 12 -20.88 2.31 -4.30
C GLU A 12 -19.75 2.22 -5.34
N GLY A 13 -19.31 1.00 -5.68
CA GLY A 13 -18.19 0.79 -6.60
C GLY A 13 -16.83 1.20 -6.03
N LYS A 14 -16.70 1.34 -4.71
CA LYS A 14 -15.45 1.66 -4.00
C LYS A 14 -14.79 0.39 -3.46
N THR A 15 -13.48 0.46 -3.29
CA THR A 15 -12.69 -0.63 -2.70
C THR A 15 -11.80 -0.06 -1.61
N ARG A 16 -11.86 -0.65 -0.42
CA ARG A 16 -10.89 -0.39 0.64
C ARG A 16 -9.64 -1.21 0.37
N TYR A 17 -8.57 -0.53 0.01
CA TYR A 17 -7.24 -1.09 -0.14
C TYR A 17 -6.41 -0.85 1.12
N ILE A 18 -5.83 -1.91 1.68
CA ILE A 18 -4.89 -1.80 2.81
C ILE A 18 -3.62 -2.59 2.48
N ALA A 19 -2.48 -1.92 2.58
CA ALA A 19 -1.16 -2.56 2.58
C ALA A 19 -0.61 -2.64 4.01
N ARG A 20 -0.35 -3.85 4.49
CA ARG A 20 0.33 -4.10 5.77
C ARG A 20 1.71 -4.66 5.49
N VAL A 21 2.74 -3.95 5.93
CA VAL A 21 4.14 -4.33 5.69
C VAL A 21 4.77 -4.77 7.02
N ALA A 22 5.18 -6.04 7.06
CA ALA A 22 5.89 -6.61 8.20
C ALA A 22 7.40 -6.64 7.94
N HIS A 23 8.16 -6.10 8.88
CA HIS A 23 9.62 -6.11 8.88
C HIS A 23 10.15 -7.11 9.90
N TRP A 24 11.42 -7.50 9.75
CA TRP A 24 12.07 -8.45 10.64
C TRP A 24 12.39 -7.82 12.00
N SER A 25 12.77 -6.54 12.00
CA SER A 25 13.01 -5.75 13.19
C SER A 25 12.36 -4.37 13.12
N VAL A 26 12.31 -3.68 14.27
CA VAL A 26 11.85 -2.29 14.35
C VAL A 26 12.82 -1.36 13.61
N THR A 27 14.13 -1.62 13.70
CA THR A 27 15.16 -0.83 12.99
C THR A 27 14.96 -0.89 11.48
N ASP A 28 14.74 -2.08 10.91
CA ASP A 28 14.48 -2.22 9.47
C ASP A 28 13.19 -1.48 9.06
N ARG A 29 12.16 -1.50 9.92
CA ARG A 29 10.91 -0.75 9.70
C ARG A 29 11.15 0.75 9.64
N GLU A 30 11.92 1.27 10.59
CA GLU A 30 12.24 2.70 10.69
C GLU A 30 13.14 3.18 9.56
N GLU A 31 14.13 2.38 9.16
CA GLU A 31 14.98 2.70 8.00
C GLU A 31 14.15 2.76 6.72
N HIS A 32 13.27 1.77 6.50
CA HIS A 32 12.37 1.78 5.35
C HIS A 32 11.41 2.97 5.36
N GLU A 33 10.89 3.33 6.53
CA GLU A 33 10.04 4.51 6.69
C GLU A 33 10.80 5.81 6.36
N LYS A 34 12.04 5.96 6.86
CA LYS A 34 12.91 7.12 6.57
C LYS A 34 13.30 7.24 5.09
N MET A 35 13.32 6.13 4.36
CA MET A 35 13.53 6.13 2.90
C MET A 35 12.33 6.70 2.12
N GLY A 36 11.22 7.05 2.78
CA GLY A 36 10.05 7.62 2.14
C GLY A 36 8.96 6.60 1.78
N PHE A 37 8.84 5.52 2.57
CA PHE A 37 7.88 4.43 2.30
C PHE A 37 6.47 4.94 1.99
N HIS A 38 5.91 5.83 2.83
CA HIS A 38 4.51 6.27 2.65
C HIS A 38 4.30 7.07 1.36
N GLU A 39 5.27 7.91 0.97
CA GLU A 39 5.21 8.67 -0.27
C GLU A 39 5.31 7.74 -1.48
N GLY A 40 6.35 6.89 -1.51
CA GLY A 40 6.56 5.96 -2.63
C GLY A 40 5.42 4.95 -2.77
N TRP A 41 4.92 4.42 -1.65
CA TRP A 41 3.79 3.49 -1.68
C TRP A 41 2.48 4.18 -2.09
N GLY A 42 2.27 5.44 -1.67
CA GLY A 42 1.16 6.27 -2.13
C GLY A 42 1.17 6.45 -3.64
N GLN A 43 2.32 6.80 -4.23
CA GLN A 43 2.47 6.91 -5.68
C GLN A 43 2.13 5.60 -6.41
N CYS A 44 2.55 4.45 -5.89
CA CYS A 44 2.18 3.15 -6.48
C CYS A 44 0.67 2.86 -6.36
N ALA A 45 0.03 3.28 -5.26
CA ALA A 45 -1.42 3.13 -5.09
C ALA A 45 -2.20 4.01 -6.07
N ASP A 46 -1.77 5.25 -6.29
CA ASP A 46 -2.37 6.16 -7.28
C ASP A 46 -2.24 5.59 -8.70
N GLN A 47 -1.06 5.06 -9.05
CA GLN A 47 -0.83 4.40 -10.34
C GLN A 47 -1.71 3.15 -10.52
N LEU A 48 -1.90 2.37 -9.46
CA LEU A 48 -2.81 1.22 -9.47
C LEU A 48 -4.26 1.66 -9.72
N GLU A 49 -4.70 2.73 -9.06
CA GLU A 49 -6.05 3.30 -9.27
C GLU A 49 -6.24 3.75 -10.73
N GLU A 50 -5.24 4.42 -11.32
CA GLU A 50 -5.28 4.86 -12.72
C GLU A 50 -5.48 3.68 -13.69
N VAL A 51 -4.79 2.56 -13.46
CA VAL A 51 -4.97 1.33 -14.25
C VAL A 51 -6.36 0.75 -14.03
N ALA A 52 -6.81 0.63 -12.78
CA ALA A 52 -8.11 0.05 -12.45
C ALA A 52 -9.28 0.81 -13.08
N ARG A 53 -9.20 2.14 -13.19
CA ARG A 53 -10.20 2.98 -13.87
C ARG A 53 -10.33 2.74 -15.37
N ARG A 54 -9.35 2.07 -16.00
CA ARG A 54 -9.31 1.78 -17.45
C ARG A 54 -9.75 0.36 -17.82
N LEU A 55 -10.06 -0.46 -16.82
CA LEU A 55 -10.56 -1.84 -16.98
C LEU A 55 -12.09 -1.88 -16.91
#